data_AF-A0A351D227-F1
#
_entry.id   AF-A0A351D227-F1
#
_cell.length_a   1.000
_cell.length_b   1.000
_cell.length_c   1.000
_cell.angle_alpha   90.00
_cell.angle_beta   90.00
_cell.angle_gamma   90.00
#
_symmetry.space_group_name_H-M   'P 1'
#
loop_
_entity.id
_entity.type
_entity.pdbx_description
1 polymer ?
#
loop_
_entity_poly.entity_id
_entity_poly.type
_entity_poly.pdbx_seq_one_letter_code
_entity_poly.pdbx_strand_id
1 'polypeptide(L)' 'ARDLFEEAYLRHHLIEVGGNVGKLAEVVGMERTHLYRKLKALGIDPKSGKS' A
#
# COMPACT_ATOMS: atom_id res chain seq x y z
N ALA A 1 -11.64 -12.78 -4.55
CA ALA A 1 -11.98 -12.66 -3.11
C ALA A 1 -10.79 -12.21 -2.26
N ARG A 2 -9.59 -12.80 -2.43
CA ARG A 2 -8.37 -12.36 -1.71
C ARG A 2 -7.84 -10.99 -2.15
N ASP A 3 -7.84 -10.73 -3.46
CA ASP A 3 -7.22 -9.53 -4.01
C ASP A 3 -7.96 -8.23 -3.61
N LEU A 4 -9.29 -8.27 -3.54
CA LEU A 4 -10.11 -7.13 -3.10
C LEU A 4 -9.87 -6.77 -1.63
N PHE A 5 -9.66 -7.77 -0.77
CA PHE A 5 -9.35 -7.53 0.64
C PHE A 5 -7.94 -6.96 0.78
N GLU A 6 -6.97 -7.51 0.05
CA GLU A 6 -5.60 -7.05 0.06
C GLU A 6 -5.47 -5.62 -0.48
N GLU A 7 -6.19 -5.28 -1.56
CA GLU A 7 -6.27 -3.93 -2.09
C GLU A 7 -6.85 -2.95 -1.08
N ALA A 8 -7.99 -3.29 -0.46
CA ALA A 8 -8.61 -2.44 0.55
C ALA A 8 -7.70 -2.23 1.77
N TYR A 9 -7.03 -3.30 2.24
CA TYR A 9 -6.10 -3.26 3.35
C TYR A 9 -4.90 -2.34 3.06
N LEU A 10 -4.25 -2.52 1.91
CA LEU A 10 -3.11 -1.69 1.52
C LEU A 10 -3.52 -0.24 1.28
N ARG A 11 -4.68 0.00 0.67
CA ARG A 11 -5.19 1.34 0.40
C ARG A 11 -5.56 2.08 1.68
N HIS A 12 -6.18 1.39 2.64
CA HIS A 12 -6.49 1.94 3.95
C HIS A 12 -5.23 2.40 4.68
N HIS A 13 -4.25 1.51 4.85
CA HIS A 13 -3.00 1.86 5.53
C HIS A 13 -2.16 2.87 4.75
N LEU A 14 -2.20 2.87 3.42
CA LEU A 14 -1.52 3.87 2.59
C LEU A 14 -2.05 5.29 2.87
N ILE A 15 -3.36 5.43 3.09
CA ILE A 15 -3.99 6.70 3.47
C ILE A 15 -3.57 7.08 4.90
N GLU A 16 -3.59 6.15 5.85
CA GLU A 16 -3.19 6.41 7.24
C GLU A 16 -1.74 6.91 7.36
N VAL A 17 -0.84 6.37 6.56
CA VAL A 17 0.57 6.79 6.53
C VAL A 17 0.83 7.99 5.61
N GLY A 18 -0.20 8.61 5.04
CA GLY A 18 -0.11 9.81 4.20
C GLY A 18 0.66 9.59 2.90
N GLY A 19 0.54 8.41 2.28
CA GLY A 19 1.27 8.05 1.05
C GLY A 19 2.75 7.70 1.28
N ASN A 20 3.20 7.55 2.53
CA ASN A 20 4.57 7.12 2.83
C ASN A 20 4.71 5.59 2.73
N VAL A 21 5.23 5.13 1.60
CA VAL A 21 5.48 3.70 1.34
C VAL A 21 6.47 3.06 2.32
N GLY A 22 7.42 3.82 2.85
CA GLY A 22 8.36 3.30 3.86
C GLY A 22 7.63 2.95 5.16
N LYS A 23 6.77 3.87 5.64
CA LYS A 23 5.90 3.58 6.79
C LYS A 23 4.90 2.48 6.50
N LEU A 24 4.33 2.44 5.29
CA LEU A 24 3.42 1.37 4.90
C LEU A 24 4.10 -0.01 4.97
N ALA A 25 5.34 -0.12 4.50
CA ALA A 25 6.14 -1.34 4.55
C ALA A 25 6.35 -1.84 6.00
N GLU A 26 6.63 -0.91 6.92
CA GLU A 26 6.75 -1.21 8.35
C GLU A 26 5.41 -1.66 8.95
N VAL A 27 4.31 -0.95 8.67
CA VAL A 27 2.96 -1.24 9.18
C VAL A 27 2.46 -2.61 8.71
N VAL A 28 2.63 -2.92 7.43
CA VAL A 28 2.15 -4.17 6.84
C VAL A 28 3.16 -5.32 6.94
N GLY A 29 4.33 -5.06 7.53
CA GLY A 29 5.40 -6.06 7.71
C GLY A 29 5.96 -6.61 6.39
N MET A 30 5.93 -5.80 5.32
CA MET A 30 6.36 -6.22 3.99
C MET A 30 7.61 -5.48 3.56
N GLU A 31 8.53 -6.18 2.91
CA GLU A 31 9.70 -5.55 2.30
C GLU A 31 9.24 -4.51 1.26
N ARG A 32 9.88 -3.34 1.26
CA ARG A 32 9.47 -2.17 0.48
C ARG A 32 9.43 -2.46 -1.03
N THR A 33 10.38 -3.23 -1.55
CA THR A 33 10.45 -3.63 -2.96
C THR A 33 9.27 -4.52 -3.34
N HIS A 34 8.89 -5.45 -2.45
CA HIS A 34 7.74 -6.32 -2.66
C HIS A 34 6.44 -5.53 -2.60
N LEU A 35 6.34 -4.59 -1.66
CA LEU A 35 5.21 -3.69 -1.54
C LEU A 35 5.04 -2.85 -2.80
N TYR A 36 6.11 -2.26 -3.36
CA TYR A 36 6.02 -1.52 -4.62
C TYR A 36 5.49 -2.36 -5.79
N ARG A 37 5.97 -3.60 -5.94
CA ARG A 37 5.48 -4.50 -6.98
C ARG A 37 4.00 -4.82 -6.79
N LYS A 38 3.57 -5.02 -5.55
CA LYS A 38 2.19 -5.33 -5.19
C LYS A 38 1.27 -4.13 -5.42
N LEU A 39 1.65 -2.94 -4.96
CA LEU A 39 0.91 -1.69 -5.24
C LEU A 39 0.75 -1.46 -6.75
N LYS A 40 1.82 -1.67 -7.53
CA LYS A 40 1.77 -1.58 -9.00
C LYS A 40 0.85 -2.63 -9.63
N ALA A 41 0.90 -3.88 -9.14
CA ALA A 41 0.02 -4.96 -9.62
C ALA A 41 -1.46 -4.70 -9.30
N LEU A 42 -1.74 -4.04 -8.18
CA LEU A 42 -3.07 -3.65 -7.73
C LEU A 42 -3.52 -2.28 -8.27
N GLY A 43 -2.68 -1.57 -9.06
CA GLY A 43 -3.00 -0.25 -9.60
C GLY A 43 -3.08 0.87 -8.55
N ILE A 44 -2.52 0.67 -7.35
CA ILE A 44 -2.51 1.65 -6.27
C ILE A 44 -1.34 2.61 -6.46
N ASP A 45 -1.62 3.90 -6.67
CA ASP A 45 -0.59 4.95 -6.69
C ASP A 45 -0.22 5.34 -5.25
N PRO A 46 1.04 5.13 -4.82
CA PRO A 46 1.46 5.53 -3.48
C PRO A 46 1.37 7.03 -3.21
N LYS A 47 1.37 7.86 -4.26
CA LYS A 47 1.22 9.32 -4.14
C LYS A 47 -0.23 9.75 -3.89
N SER A 48 -1.20 8.87 -4.16
CA SER A 48 -2.63 9.17 -3.96
C SER A 48 -3.03 9.32 -2.48
N GLY A 49 -2.23 8.81 -1.54
CA GLY A 49 -2.45 8.99 -0.10
C GLY A 49 -2.14 10.39 0.43
N LYS A 50 -1.70 11.32 -0.44
CA LYS A 50 -1.54 12.75 -0.12
C LYS A 50 -2.73 13.53 -0.70
N SER A 51 -3.87 13.50 -0.02
CA SER A 51 -4.95 14.47 -0.26
C SER A 51 -4.99 15.48 0.88
#